data_AF-A0A9E5WCI3-F1
#
_entry.id   AF-A0A9E5WCI3-F1
#
_cell.length_a   1.000
_cell.length_b   1.000
_cell.length_c   1.000
_cell.angle_alpha   90.00
_cell.angle_beta   90.00
_cell.angle_gamma   90.00
#
_symmetry.space_group_name_H-M   'P 1'
#
loop_
_entity.id
_entity.type
_entity.pdbx_description
1 polymer ?
#
loop_
_entity_poly.entity_id
_entity_poly.type
_entity_poly.pdbx_seq_one_letter_code
_entity_poly.pdbx_strand_id
1 'polypeptide(L)' 'MAALIFKLIKSNQSKNSESLDKNDSLKILKIRFAKGEINEQEFQKMKKAIHG' A
#
# COMPACT_ATOMS: atom_id res chain seq x y z
N MET A 1 34.61 21.82 17.78
CA MET A 1 33.37 21.58 18.56
C MET A 1 32.18 21.64 17.61
N ALA A 2 31.32 20.63 17.71
CA ALA A 2 30.25 20.30 16.77
C ALA A 2 29.03 21.24 16.84
N ALA A 3 28.26 21.29 15.76
CA ALA A 3 26.80 21.32 15.80
C ALA A 3 26.25 20.70 14.51
N LEU A 4 25.95 19.40 14.54
CA LEU A 4 25.19 18.74 13.48
C LEU A 4 23.73 19.19 13.62
N ILE A 5 23.33 20.16 12.81
CA ILE A 5 21.94 20.62 12.75
C ILE A 5 21.16 19.61 11.93
N PHE A 6 20.84 18.47 12.54
CA PHE A 6 19.95 17.48 11.96
C PHE A 6 18.52 18.06 11.99
N LYS A 7 18.19 18.87 10.99
CA LYS A 7 16.82 19.28 10.72
C LYS A 7 16.06 18.04 10.24
N LEU A 8 15.56 17.25 11.19
CA LEU A 8 14.50 16.28 10.96
C LEU A 8 13.23 17.05 10.63
N ILE A 9 13.14 17.48 9.36
CA ILE A 9 11.87 17.92 8.78
C ILE A 9 11.02 16.66 8.72
N LYS A 10 10.26 16.39 9.80
CA LYS A 10 9.15 15.45 9.75
C LYS A 10 8.18 16.02 8.72
N SER A 11 8.23 15.50 7.49
CA SER A 11 7.20 15.77 6.50
C SER A 11 5.88 15.33 7.10
N ASN A 12 5.01 16.31 7.30
CA ASN A 12 3.64 16.14 7.74
C ASN A 12 2.99 15.04 6.87
N GLN A 13 2.69 13.92 7.51
CA GLN A 13 2.17 12.72 6.88
C GLN A 13 0.82 13.09 6.23
N SER A 14 0.83 13.27 4.91
CA SER A 14 -0.38 13.42 4.12
C SER A 14 -1.15 12.11 4.22
N LYS A 15 -2.21 12.10 5.05
CA LYS A 15 -3.16 10.98 5.22
C LYS A 15 -3.93 10.63 3.93
N ASN A 16 -3.61 11.25 2.79
CA ASN A 16 -4.27 11.01 1.50
C ASN A 16 -3.58 9.92 0.64
N SER A 17 -2.36 9.48 0.97
CA SER A 17 -1.67 8.42 0.19
C SER A 17 -2.31 7.04 0.38
N GLU A 18 -2.79 6.75 1.58
CA GLU A 18 -3.22 5.40 1.96
C GLU A 18 -4.41 4.91 1.12
N SER A 19 -5.35 5.80 0.77
CA SER A 19 -6.51 5.45 -0.07
C SER A 19 -6.13 5.24 -1.55
N LEU A 20 -5.09 5.95 -2.03
CA LEU A 20 -4.57 5.81 -3.38
C LEU A 20 -3.82 4.48 -3.51
N ASP A 21 -2.97 4.17 -2.54
CA ASP A 21 -2.19 2.92 -2.46
C ASP A 21 -3.10 1.67 -2.35
N LYS A 22 -4.20 1.76 -1.58
CA LYS A 22 -5.20 0.68 -1.47
C LYS A 22 -5.92 0.40 -2.80
N ASN A 23 -6.26 1.45 -3.55
CA ASN A 23 -6.91 1.31 -4.85
C ASN A 23 -5.98 0.64 -5.89
N ASP A 24 -4.72 1.05 -5.92
CA ASP A 24 -3.72 0.43 -6.79
C ASP A 24 -3.45 -1.03 -6.41
N SER A 25 -3.39 -1.32 -5.11
CA SER A 25 -3.21 -2.69 -4.62
C SER A 25 -4.37 -3.62 -5.03
N LEU A 26 -5.62 -3.16 -4.96
CA LEU A 26 -6.77 -3.92 -5.44
C LEU A 26 -6.78 -4.13 -6.96
N LYS A 27 -6.34 -3.11 -7.72
CA LYS A 27 -6.25 -3.20 -9.18
C LYS A 27 -5.24 -4.27 -9.59
N ILE A 28 -4.06 -4.30 -8.96
CA ILE A 28 -3.06 -5.35 -9.19
C ILE A 28 -3.64 -6.72 -8.87
N LEU A 29 -4.33 -6.85 -7.73
CA LEU A 29 -4.89 -8.13 -7.30
C LEU A 29 -5.93 -8.69 -8.30
N LYS A 30 -6.78 -7.83 -8.86
CA LYS A 30 -7.74 -8.21 -9.92
C LYS A 30 -7.05 -8.66 -11.20
N ILE A 31 -5.96 -7.99 -11.60
CA ILE A 31 -5.20 -8.36 -12.80
C ILE A 31 -4.59 -9.76 -12.63
N ARG A 32 -3.98 -10.04 -11.47
CA ARG A 32 -3.38 -11.36 -11.19
C ARG A 32 -4.42 -12.48 -11.21
N PHE A 33 -5.59 -12.23 -10.64
CA PHE A 33 -6.70 -13.18 -10.67
C PHE A 33 -7.21 -13.45 -12.10
N ALA A 34 -7.41 -12.39 -12.89
CA ALA A 34 -7.85 -12.54 -14.29
C ALA A 34 -6.83 -13.29 -15.17
N LYS A 35 -5.54 -13.20 -14.83
CA LYS A 35 -4.47 -13.96 -15.48
C LYS A 35 -4.35 -15.41 -14.99
N GLY A 36 -5.06 -15.78 -13.93
CA GLY A 36 -4.92 -17.08 -13.26
C GLY A 36 -3.61 -17.23 -12.47
N GLU A 37 -2.91 -16.13 -12.18
CA GLU A 37 -1.68 -16.15 -11.37
C GLU A 37 -1.96 -16.43 -9.88
N ILE A 38 -3.20 -16.18 -9.44
CA ILE A 38 -3.71 -16.50 -8.10
C ILE A 38 -5.11 -17.10 -8.22
N ASN A 39 -5.47 -17.95 -7.27
CA ASN A 39 -6.81 -18.54 -7.21
C ASN A 39 -7.80 -17.68 -6.38
N GLU A 40 -9.08 -18.07 -6.36
CA GLU A 40 -10.14 -17.36 -5.64
C GLU A 40 -9.86 -17.24 -4.13
N GLN A 41 -9.31 -18.29 -3.50
CA GLN A 41 -9.02 -18.27 -2.06
C GLN A 41 -7.92 -17.25 -1.74
N GLU A 42 -6.87 -17.20 -2.54
CA GLU A 42 -5.77 -16.24 -2.42
C GLU A 42 -6.26 -14.81 -2.66
N PHE A 43 -7.09 -14.60 -3.69
CA PHE A 43 -7.71 -13.31 -3.98
C PHE A 43 -8.51 -12.79 -2.78
N GLN A 44 -9.38 -13.62 -2.19
CA GLN A 44 -10.20 -13.20 -1.05
C GLN A 44 -9.36 -12.91 0.20
N LYS A 45 -8.30 -13.69 0.44
CA LYS A 45 -7.38 -13.47 1.57
C LYS A 45 -6.66 -12.12 1.44
N MET A 46 -6.11 -11.82 0.26
CA MET A 46 -5.39 -10.57 0.01
C MET A 46 -6.33 -9.36 -0.03
N LYS A 47 -7.53 -9.51 -0.59
CA LYS A 47 -8.57 -8.47 -0.57
C LYS A 47 -8.94 -8.07 0.86
N LYS A 48 -9.11 -9.04 1.75
CA LYS A 48 -9.37 -8.79 3.18
C LYS A 48 -8.20 -8.06 3.86
N ALA A 49 -6.95 -8.36 3.51
CA ALA A 49 -5.79 -7.66 4.08
C ALA A 49 -5.67 -6.19 3.63
N ILE A 50 -6.22 -5.83 2.46
CA ILE A 50 -6.19 -4.44 1.94
C ILE A 50 -7.34 -3.60 2.52
N HIS A 51 -8.48 -4.22 2.85
CA HIS A 51 -9.68 -3.56 3.38
C HIS A 51 -9.86 -3.69 4.90
N GLY A 52 -9.14 -4.61 5.54
CA GLY A 52 -9.22 -4.90 6.97
C GLY A 52 -8.27 -4.07 7.82
#